data_AF-A0A5C1DIJ5-F1
#
_entry.id   AF-A0A5C1DIJ5-F1
#
_cell.length_a   1.000
_cell.length_b   1.000
_cell.length_c   1.000
_cell.angle_alpha   90.00
_cell.angle_beta   90.00
_cell.angle_gamma   90.00
#
_symmetry.space_group_name_H-M   'P 1'
#
loop_
_entity.id
_entity.type
_entity.pdbx_description
1 polymer ?
#
loop_
_entity_poly.entity_id
_entity_poly.type
_entity_poly.pdbx_seq_one_letter_code
_entity_poly.pdbx_strand_id
1 'polypeptide(L)'
;MRERYGQALRLASTLKLSREAWLAIRRQGIGSSGAAAAIGLSPYKCALSLWLEKTGRKAPEDLAQKEPMLWGTILEPVLAGVYAQRTGRRVRRVNAVLQHAEHPFMLANLDREVVGADAGVGTLEIKTASYRRCCINPEQVEDPLSPNGFMPQPPYKDGPAC
;
A
#
# COMPACT_ATOMS: atom_id res chain seq x y z
N MET A 1 7.34 27.20 -11.53
CA MET A 1 6.21 26.36 -11.07
C MET A 1 6.81 25.29 -10.17
N ARG A 2 6.72 25.39 -8.84
CA ARG A 2 7.23 24.31 -7.97
C ARG A 2 6.39 23.07 -8.23
N GLU A 3 6.99 22.00 -8.72
CA GLU A 3 6.32 20.73 -8.92
C GLU A 3 5.79 20.24 -7.58
N ARG A 4 4.46 20.08 -7.49
CA ARG A 4 3.74 19.74 -6.26
C ARG A 4 4.23 18.44 -5.60
N TYR A 5 4.94 17.60 -6.34
CA TYR A 5 5.39 16.27 -5.94
C TYR A 5 6.92 16.11 -5.99
N GLY A 6 7.67 17.19 -5.79
CA GLY A 6 9.12 17.16 -5.97
C GLY A 6 9.47 16.83 -7.43
N GLN A 7 10.28 15.81 -7.67
CA GLN A 7 10.68 15.35 -9.01
C GLN A 7 9.67 14.39 -9.67
N ALA A 8 8.52 14.10 -9.05
CA ALA A 8 7.59 13.12 -9.59
C ALA A 8 6.66 13.73 -10.65
N LEU A 9 6.61 13.09 -11.82
CA LEU A 9 5.75 13.43 -12.95
C LEU A 9 4.34 12.86 -12.73
N ARG A 10 3.33 13.62 -13.16
CA ARG A 10 1.95 13.14 -13.19
C ARG A 10 1.69 12.36 -14.47
N LEU A 11 1.85 11.03 -14.42
CA LEU A 11 1.69 10.15 -15.57
C LEU A 11 0.25 10.09 -16.09
N ALA A 12 -0.74 9.97 -15.19
CA ALA A 12 -2.14 9.88 -15.57
C ALA A 12 -3.07 10.42 -14.48
N SER A 13 -4.24 10.94 -14.88
CA SER A 13 -5.32 11.29 -13.96
C SER A 13 -6.22 10.07 -13.70
N THR A 14 -6.67 9.88 -12.46
CA THR A 14 -7.54 8.73 -12.09
C THR A 14 -9.03 9.07 -12.05
N LEU A 15 -9.43 10.34 -12.22
CA LEU A 15 -10.83 10.80 -12.04
C LEU A 15 -11.86 10.13 -12.98
N LYS A 16 -11.44 9.78 -14.20
CA LYS A 16 -12.30 9.16 -15.23
C LYS A 16 -11.63 7.93 -15.85
N LEU A 17 -10.72 7.31 -15.10
CA LEU A 17 -9.91 6.22 -15.60
C LEU A 17 -10.65 4.90 -15.38
N SER A 18 -10.86 4.12 -16.45
CA SER A 18 -11.45 2.79 -16.31
C SER A 18 -10.52 1.87 -15.51
N ARG A 19 -11.07 0.84 -14.87
CA ARG A 19 -10.28 -0.15 -14.13
C ARG A 19 -9.23 -0.80 -15.02
N GLU A 20 -9.60 -1.11 -16.27
CA GLU A 20 -8.70 -1.73 -17.25
C GLU A 20 -7.55 -0.80 -17.65
N ALA A 21 -7.83 0.48 -17.94
CA ALA A 21 -6.81 1.47 -18.26
C ALA A 21 -5.88 1.72 -17.05
N TRP A 22 -6.45 1.76 -15.84
CA TRP A 22 -5.68 1.87 -14.61
C TRP A 22 -4.74 0.68 -14.40
N LEU A 23 -5.23 -0.55 -14.61
CA LEU A 23 -4.40 -1.75 -14.55
C LEU A 23 -3.33 -1.77 -15.64
N ALA A 24 -3.66 -1.31 -16.86
CA ALA A 24 -2.70 -1.22 -17.96
C ALA A 24 -1.54 -0.27 -17.62
N ILE A 25 -1.83 0.91 -17.11
CA ILE A 25 -0.80 1.87 -16.65
C ILE A 25 0.04 1.23 -15.54
N ARG A 26 -0.59 0.60 -14.54
CA ARG A 26 0.14 -0.06 -13.44
C ARG A 26 0.97 -1.27 -13.87
N ARG A 27 0.72 -1.86 -15.04
CA ARG A 27 1.57 -2.93 -15.59
C ARG A 27 2.89 -2.39 -16.14
N GLN A 28 2.94 -1.12 -16.56
CA GLN A 28 4.12 -0.50 -17.16
C GLN A 28 5.28 -0.28 -16.18
N GLY A 29 5.03 -0.34 -14.87
CA GLY A 29 6.06 -0.14 -13.86
C GLY A 29 5.80 -0.87 -12.55
N ILE A 30 6.71 -0.70 -11.61
CA ILE A 30 6.70 -1.27 -10.26
C ILE A 30 6.28 -0.15 -9.30
N GLY A 31 5.22 -0.41 -8.54
CA GLY A 31 4.81 0.45 -7.43
C GLY A 31 5.07 -0.19 -6.07
N SER A 32 4.67 0.49 -5.00
CA SER A 32 4.89 0.06 -3.60
C SER A 32 4.47 -1.40 -3.36
N SER A 33 3.33 -1.83 -3.92
CA SER A 33 2.84 -3.21 -3.80
C SER A 33 3.71 -4.27 -4.49
N GLY A 34 4.55 -3.87 -5.46
CA GLY A 34 5.46 -4.75 -6.19
C GLY A 34 6.92 -4.62 -5.74
N ALA A 35 7.28 -3.54 -5.04
CA ALA A 35 8.66 -3.24 -4.66
C ALA A 35 9.26 -4.35 -3.77
N ALA A 36 8.55 -4.77 -2.72
CA ALA A 36 9.01 -5.85 -1.84
C ALA A 36 9.22 -7.18 -2.59
N ALA A 37 8.36 -7.48 -3.57
CA ALA A 37 8.50 -8.69 -4.39
C ALA A 37 9.71 -8.60 -5.34
N ALA A 38 10.01 -7.40 -5.86
CA ALA A 38 11.17 -7.19 -6.74
C ALA A 38 12.50 -7.44 -6.04
N ILE A 39 12.59 -7.13 -4.74
CA ILE A 39 13.80 -7.34 -3.91
C ILE A 39 13.74 -8.63 -3.07
N GLY A 40 12.75 -9.49 -3.28
CA GLY A 40 12.64 -10.79 -2.59
C GLY A 40 12.20 -10.74 -1.12
N LEU A 41 11.69 -9.61 -0.62
CA LEU A 41 11.20 -9.45 0.75
C LEU A 41 9.70 -9.70 0.93
N SER A 42 8.98 -10.05 -0.14
CA SER A 42 7.54 -10.31 -0.08
C SER A 42 7.23 -11.77 0.25
N PRO A 43 6.47 -12.06 1.32
CA PRO A 43 6.04 -13.43 1.63
C PRO A 43 4.92 -13.93 0.69
N TYR A 44 4.33 -13.04 -0.11
CA TYR A 44 3.18 -13.36 -0.96
C TYR A 44 3.53 -13.55 -2.43
N LYS A 45 4.69 -13.03 -2.88
CA LYS A 45 5.05 -13.00 -4.30
C LYS A 45 6.56 -12.93 -4.47
N CYS A 46 7.13 -13.84 -5.25
CA CYS A 46 8.54 -13.83 -5.61
C CYS A 46 8.83 -12.91 -6.82
N ALA A 47 10.10 -12.54 -7.01
CA ALA A 47 10.55 -11.70 -8.12
C ALA A 47 10.20 -12.28 -9.50
N LEU A 48 10.34 -13.60 -9.69
CA LEU A 48 9.99 -14.27 -10.95
C LEU A 48 8.49 -14.12 -11.27
N SER A 49 7.62 -14.33 -10.28
CA SER A 49 6.17 -14.17 -10.47
C SER A 49 5.81 -12.73 -10.84
N LEU A 50 6.46 -11.75 -10.18
CA LEU A 50 6.29 -10.34 -10.53
C LEU A 50 6.75 -10.06 -11.98
N TRP A 51 7.90 -10.60 -12.40
CA TRP A 51 8.41 -10.44 -13.76
C TRP A 51 7.49 -11.04 -14.82
N LEU A 52 6.93 -12.24 -14.57
CA LEU A 52 5.96 -12.86 -15.47
C LEU A 52 4.69 -12.00 -15.64
N GLU A 53 4.21 -11.38 -14.56
CA GLU A 53 3.07 -10.46 -14.60
C GLU A 53 3.37 -9.17 -15.36
N LYS A 54 4.54 -8.55 -15.10
CA LYS A 54 4.93 -7.28 -15.73
C LYS A 54 5.23 -7.43 -17.22
N THR A 55 5.67 -8.61 -17.64
CA THR A 55 5.93 -8.90 -19.06
C THR A 55 4.75 -9.56 -19.78
N GLY A 56 3.58 -9.67 -19.14
CA GLY A 56 2.37 -10.21 -19.75
C GLY A 56 2.37 -11.73 -19.99
N ARG A 57 3.38 -12.45 -19.49
CA ARG A 57 3.49 -13.92 -19.59
C ARG A 57 2.55 -14.65 -18.63
N LYS A 58 2.10 -13.96 -17.59
CA LYS A 58 1.13 -14.45 -16.61
C LYS A 58 0.13 -13.36 -16.28
N ALA A 59 -1.16 -13.69 -16.23
CA ALA A 59 -2.17 -12.77 -15.72
C ALA A 59 -1.97 -12.55 -14.21
N PRO A 60 -2.09 -11.31 -13.71
CA PRO A 60 -2.08 -11.06 -12.27
C PRO A 60 -3.28 -11.73 -11.61
N GLU A 61 -3.07 -12.23 -10.39
CA GLU A 61 -4.15 -12.78 -9.58
C GLU A 61 -5.21 -11.71 -9.29
N ASP A 62 -6.50 -12.04 -9.45
CA ASP A 62 -7.58 -11.13 -9.09
C ASP A 62 -7.81 -11.17 -7.57
N LEU A 63 -7.20 -10.19 -6.88
CA LEU A 63 -7.31 -10.02 -5.44
C LEU A 63 -8.49 -9.12 -5.05
N ALA A 64 -9.24 -8.57 -6.01
CA ALA A 64 -10.23 -7.52 -5.73
C ALA A 64 -11.36 -7.99 -4.81
N GLN A 65 -11.70 -9.29 -4.85
CA GLN A 65 -12.75 -9.89 -4.03
C GLN A 65 -12.23 -10.46 -2.70
N LYS A 66 -10.94 -10.29 -2.37
CA LYS A 66 -10.43 -10.73 -1.08
C LYS A 66 -10.80 -9.70 0.00
N GLU A 67 -11.32 -10.20 1.12
CA GLU A 67 -11.72 -9.41 2.30
C GLU A 67 -10.73 -8.28 2.66
N PRO A 68 -9.39 -8.49 2.73
CA PRO A 68 -8.47 -7.42 3.08
C PRO A 68 -8.46 -6.24 2.10
N MET A 69 -8.66 -6.51 0.80
CA MET A 69 -8.72 -5.47 -0.24
C MET A 69 -10.03 -4.70 -0.17
N LEU A 70 -11.14 -5.40 0.09
CA LEU A 70 -12.45 -4.82 0.30
C LEU A 70 -12.44 -3.85 1.49
N TRP A 71 -12.01 -4.32 2.67
CA TRP A 71 -11.95 -3.50 3.88
C TRP A 71 -10.98 -2.34 3.76
N GLY A 72 -9.83 -2.53 3.10
CA GLY A 72 -8.91 -1.42 2.82
C GLY A 72 -9.57 -0.30 2.02
N THR A 73 -10.33 -0.65 0.98
CA THR A 73 -11.05 0.33 0.14
C THR A 73 -12.15 1.06 0.91
N ILE A 74 -12.93 0.32 1.72
CA ILE A 74 -14.04 0.88 2.51
C ILE A 74 -13.52 1.81 3.62
N LEU A 75 -12.46 1.39 4.33
CA LEU A 75 -11.98 2.09 5.53
C LEU A 75 -11.02 3.23 5.24
N GLU A 76 -10.33 3.25 4.09
CA GLU A 76 -9.41 4.35 3.74
C GLU A 76 -10.02 5.76 3.94
N PRO A 77 -11.22 6.10 3.42
CA PRO A 77 -11.81 7.42 3.65
C PRO A 77 -12.13 7.69 5.12
N VAL A 78 -12.55 6.68 5.88
CA VAL A 78 -12.85 6.80 7.31
C VAL A 78 -11.58 7.11 8.08
N LEU A 79 -10.52 6.32 7.87
CA LEU A 79 -9.23 6.48 8.53
C LEU A 79 -8.55 7.81 8.18
N ALA A 80 -8.67 8.28 6.94
CA ALA A 80 -8.19 9.60 6.55
C ALA A 80 -8.91 10.73 7.32
N GLY A 81 -10.21 10.59 7.56
CA GLY A 81 -10.99 11.52 8.37
C GLY A 81 -10.56 11.52 9.84
N VAL A 82 -10.38 10.33 10.42
CA VAL A 82 -9.88 10.17 11.80
C VAL A 82 -8.48 10.78 11.95
N TYR A 83 -7.57 10.54 10.99
CA TYR A 83 -6.26 11.17 10.97
C TYR A 83 -6.35 12.70 10.98
N ALA A 84 -7.19 13.27 10.12
CA ALA A 84 -7.38 14.71 10.04
C ALA A 84 -7.93 15.30 11.34
N GLN A 85 -8.90 14.63 11.96
CA GLN A 85 -9.48 15.05 13.23
C GLN A 85 -8.46 15.00 14.38
N ARG A 86 -7.70 13.92 14.50
CA ARG A 86 -6.72 13.73 15.60
C ARG A 86 -5.51 14.64 15.49
N THR A 87 -5.06 14.92 14.27
CA THR A 87 -3.83 15.71 14.04
C THR A 87 -4.11 17.18 13.77
N GLY A 88 -5.36 17.57 13.50
CA GLY A 88 -5.74 18.90 13.02
C GLY A 88 -5.25 19.19 11.59
N ARG A 89 -4.63 18.22 10.91
CA ARG A 89 -4.06 18.41 9.57
C ARG A 89 -5.10 18.21 8.49
N ARG A 90 -5.00 19.00 7.43
CA ARG A 90 -5.86 18.87 6.25
C ARG A 90 -5.31 17.80 5.33
N VAL A 91 -6.18 16.93 4.82
CA VAL A 91 -5.83 15.87 3.88
C VAL A 91 -6.66 15.97 2.60
N ARG A 92 -6.11 15.57 1.46
CA ARG A 92 -6.85 15.46 0.20
C ARG A 92 -6.42 14.22 -0.60
N ARG A 93 -7.28 13.77 -1.51
CA ARG A 93 -7.00 12.65 -2.42
C ARG A 93 -6.07 13.08 -3.55
N VAL A 94 -5.13 12.20 -3.89
CA VAL A 94 -4.26 12.34 -5.05
C VAL A 94 -4.86 11.56 -6.20
N ASN A 95 -5.62 12.24 -7.07
CA ASN A 95 -6.27 11.60 -8.22
C ASN A 95 -5.31 11.45 -9.41
N ALA A 96 -4.19 10.76 -9.17
CA ALA A 96 -3.15 10.57 -10.16
C ALA A 96 -2.36 9.27 -9.97
N VAL A 97 -1.82 8.76 -11.08
CA VAL A 97 -0.64 7.90 -11.07
C VAL A 97 0.57 8.82 -11.22
N LEU A 98 1.52 8.71 -10.29
CA LEU A 98 2.78 9.42 -10.31
C LEU A 98 3.89 8.51 -10.85
N GLN A 99 4.89 9.11 -11.49
CA GLN A 99 6.06 8.42 -12.04
C GLN A 99 7.34 9.18 -11.68
N HIS A 100 8.41 8.46 -11.37
CA HIS A 100 9.72 9.08 -11.11
C HIS A 100 10.31 9.67 -12.40
N ALA A 101 10.82 10.90 -12.38
CA ALA A 101 11.35 11.56 -13.57
C ALA A 101 12.50 10.80 -14.25
N GLU A 102 13.47 10.31 -13.47
CA GLU A 102 14.66 9.62 -14.00
C GLU A 102 14.50 8.10 -14.12
N HIS A 103 13.45 7.53 -13.50
CA HIS A 103 13.25 6.09 -13.41
C HIS A 103 11.81 5.74 -13.81
N PRO A 104 11.49 5.70 -15.12
CA PRO A 104 10.12 5.57 -15.60
C PRO A 104 9.39 4.30 -15.13
N PHE A 105 10.13 3.26 -14.75
CA PHE A 105 9.57 2.05 -14.18
C PHE A 105 9.05 2.23 -12.75
N MET A 106 9.41 3.30 -12.03
CA MET A 106 8.93 3.56 -10.67
C MET A 106 7.62 4.36 -10.71
N LEU A 107 6.54 3.72 -10.26
CA LEU A 107 5.20 4.29 -10.25
C LEU A 107 4.66 4.40 -8.81
N ALA A 108 3.86 5.43 -8.53
CA ALA A 108 3.20 5.59 -7.24
C ALA A 108 1.74 5.99 -7.38
N ASN A 109 0.88 5.41 -6.55
CA ASN A 109 -0.48 5.87 -6.30
C ASN A 109 -0.55 6.18 -4.81
N LEU A 110 -0.70 7.46 -4.46
CA LEU A 110 -0.77 7.90 -3.08
C LEU A 110 -2.24 7.84 -2.61
N ASP A 111 -2.47 7.36 -1.39
CA ASP A 111 -3.80 7.36 -0.79
C ASP A 111 -4.26 8.81 -0.54
N ARG A 112 -3.43 9.57 0.18
CA ARG A 112 -3.67 10.98 0.53
C ARG A 112 -2.39 11.81 0.54
N GLU A 113 -2.58 13.10 0.37
CA GLU A 113 -1.57 14.10 0.71
C GLU A 113 -2.05 14.95 1.88
N VAL A 114 -1.12 15.30 2.76
CA VAL A 114 -1.30 16.19 3.89
C VAL A 114 -0.92 17.59 3.43
N VAL A 115 -1.82 18.56 3.58
CA VAL A 115 -1.65 19.93 3.06
C VAL A 115 -1.72 20.95 4.20
N GLY A 116 -1.07 22.09 3.99
CA GLY A 116 -1.12 23.21 4.93
C GLY A 116 -0.26 23.03 6.18
N ALA A 117 0.76 22.17 6.13
CA ALA A 117 1.81 22.12 7.15
C ALA A 117 2.95 23.07 6.77
N ASP A 118 3.59 23.69 7.76
CA ASP A 118 4.70 24.64 7.56
C ASP A 118 5.90 23.99 6.86
N ALA A 119 6.09 22.69 7.08
CA ALA A 119 7.12 21.87 6.44
C ALA A 119 6.81 21.49 4.97
N GLY A 120 5.66 21.90 4.42
CA GLY A 120 5.25 21.60 3.05
C GLY A 120 4.21 20.48 2.93
N VAL A 121 4.05 19.95 1.71
CA VAL A 121 3.08 18.88 1.42
C VAL A 121 3.67 17.53 1.85
N GLY A 122 2.96 16.82 2.74
CA GLY A 122 3.32 15.48 3.18
C GLY A 122 2.50 14.40 2.47
N THR A 123 2.91 13.14 2.60
CA THR A 123 2.16 11.98 2.13
C THR A 123 1.52 11.25 3.30
N LEU A 124 0.30 10.73 3.11
CA LEU A 124 -0.38 9.87 4.06
C LEU A 124 -0.72 8.55 3.36
N GLU A 125 -0.08 7.48 3.80
CA GLU A 125 -0.35 6.10 3.41
C GLU A 125 -1.21 5.43 4.49
N ILE A 126 -2.29 4.79 4.10
CA ILE A 126 -3.24 4.14 5.00
C ILE A 126 -3.18 2.64 4.76
N LYS A 127 -3.04 1.89 5.85
CA LYS A 127 -3.03 0.43 5.83
C LYS A 127 -4.03 -0.11 6.82
N THR A 128 -4.90 -0.99 6.33
CA THR A 128 -5.76 -1.82 7.16
C THR A 128 -5.13 -3.20 7.26
N ALA A 129 -4.70 -3.56 8.46
CA ALA A 129 -4.20 -4.90 8.74
C ALA A 129 -5.31 -5.72 9.39
N SER A 130 -5.34 -7.03 9.13
CA SER A 130 -6.16 -7.94 9.94
C SER A 130 -5.61 -8.02 11.35
N TYR A 131 -6.46 -8.37 12.32
CA TYR A 131 -6.11 -8.51 13.74
C TYR A 131 -4.80 -9.28 13.96
N ARG A 132 -4.60 -10.40 13.24
CA ARG A 132 -3.39 -11.24 13.33
C ARG A 132 -2.08 -10.52 13.02
N ARG A 133 -2.13 -9.43 12.24
CA ARG A 133 -0.95 -8.65 11.85
C ARG A 133 -0.81 -7.38 12.70
N CYS A 134 -1.87 -6.93 13.35
CA CYS A 134 -1.84 -5.83 14.31
C CYS A 134 -1.28 -6.27 15.68
N CYS A 135 -1.50 -7.53 16.06
CA CYS A 135 -1.12 -8.08 17.36
C CYS A 135 0.23 -8.82 17.37
N ILE A 136 1.12 -8.54 16.42
CA ILE A 136 2.50 -9.02 16.53
C ILE A 136 3.20 -8.17 17.59
N ASN A 137 3.45 -8.77 18.76
CA ASN A 137 4.26 -8.14 19.80
C ASN A 137 5.66 -7.86 19.24
N PRO A 138 6.19 -6.63 19.34
CA PRO A 138 7.51 -6.28 18.83
C PRO A 138 8.65 -7.09 19.48
N GLU A 139 8.42 -7.73 20.63
CA GLU A 139 9.38 -8.61 21.31
C GLU A 139 9.48 -10.03 20.72
N GLN A 140 8.58 -10.45 19.82
CA GLN A 140 8.55 -11.82 19.30
C GLN A 140 9.15 -11.99 17.89
N VAL A 141 9.95 -11.02 17.43
CA VAL A 141 10.57 -11.05 16.09
C VAL A 141 11.91 -11.82 16.06
N GLU A 142 12.42 -12.29 17.20
CA GLU A 142 13.64 -13.09 17.25
C GLU A 142 13.35 -14.57 17.57
N ASP A 143 13.06 -15.38 16.54
CA ASP A 143 13.62 -16.73 16.44
C ASP A 143 13.47 -17.28 15.00
N PRO A 144 14.55 -17.35 14.20
CA PRO A 144 14.49 -17.88 12.84
C PRO A 144 14.52 -19.42 12.77
N LEU A 145 14.46 -20.17 13.88
CA LEU A 145 14.68 -21.62 13.89
C LEU A 145 13.56 -22.51 14.48
N SER A 146 12.30 -22.08 14.56
CA SER A 146 11.20 -23.01 14.92
C SER A 146 10.76 -23.87 13.72
N PRO A 147 11.00 -25.21 13.71
CA PRO A 147 10.70 -26.06 12.55
C PRO A 147 9.24 -26.54 12.49
N ASN A 148 8.39 -26.17 13.44
CA ASN A 148 7.01 -26.65 13.52
C ASN A 148 6.04 -25.47 13.58
N GLY A 149 5.45 -25.15 12.43
CA GLY A 149 4.41 -24.14 12.25
C GLY A 149 3.06 -24.51 12.88
N PHE A 150 3.05 -24.78 14.19
CA PHE A 150 1.82 -24.90 14.96
C PHE A 150 1.88 -23.88 16.11
N MET A 151 1.23 -22.72 15.91
CA MET A 151 0.92 -21.84 17.02
C MET A 151 -0.08 -22.57 17.94
N PRO A 152 0.24 -22.84 19.21
CA PRO A 152 -0.81 -23.10 20.18
C PRO A 152 -1.65 -21.82 20.30
N GLN A 153 -2.96 -21.93 20.11
CA GLN A 153 -3.90 -20.87 20.45
C GLN A 153 -3.71 -20.56 21.95
N PRO A 154 -3.36 -19.33 22.36
CA PRO A 154 -3.41 -19.00 23.78
C PRO A 154 -4.86 -19.14 24.25
N PRO A 155 -5.11 -19.70 25.44
CA PRO A 155 -6.47 -19.78 25.98
C PRO A 155 -7.00 -18.35 26.09
N TYR A 156 -8.20 -18.14 25.53
CA TYR A 156 -8.97 -16.90 25.65
C TYR A 156 -9.21 -16.62 27.14
N LYS A 157 -8.30 -15.89 27.77
CA LYS A 157 -8.49 -15.30 29.10
C LYS A 157 -7.88 -13.92 29.08
N ASP A 158 -8.78 -12.96 29.26
CA ASP A 158 -8.52 -11.58 29.67
C ASP A 158 -7.73 -10.74 28.65
N GLY A 159 -8.47 -10.26 27.65
CA GLY A 159 -7.95 -9.27 26.71
C GLY A 159 -7.71 -7.91 27.41
N PRO A 160 -6.59 -7.22 27.13
CA PRO A 160 -6.50 -5.81 27.44
C PRO A 160 -7.39 -5.03 26.46
N ALA A 161 -8.17 -4.11 27.02
CA ALA A 161 -8.95 -3.13 26.28
C ALA A 161 -8.05 -2.33 25.33
N CYS A 162 -8.53 -2.14 24.10
CA CYS A 162 -8.01 -1.12 23.18
C CYS A 162 -8.23 0.30 23.73
#